data_AF-A0A9C9KUB3-F1
#
_entry.id   AF-A0A9C9KUB3-F1
#
_cell.length_a   1.000
_cell.length_b   1.000
_cell.length_c   1.000
_cell.angle_alpha   90.00
_cell.angle_beta   90.00
_cell.angle_gamma   90.00
#
_symmetry.space_group_name_H-M   'P 1'
#
loop_
_entity.id
_entity.type
_entity.pdbx_description
1 polymer ?
#
loop_
_entity_poly.entity_id
_entity_poly.type
_entity_poly.pdbx_seq_one_letter_code
_entity_poly.pdbx_strand_id
1 'polypeptide(L)'
;MFTVLTELFNNALDHGVLGLDSSLKQDGEGFERYYNERQRRLAALDSGYVHLSVRLVDMNKGGHILIQMEDSGAGFDWRAELFRSADEGTYSRRGIGLVRQLCESITYREPGNRVEAVCRWGDKQARE
;
A
#
# COMPACT_ATOMS: atom_id res chain seq x y z
N MET A 1 0.63 13.21 -1.15
CA MET A 1 1.80 12.44 -0.65
C MET A 1 1.44 11.64 0.60
N PHE A 2 0.99 12.27 1.69
CA PHE A 2 0.59 11.59 2.93
C PHE A 2 -0.29 10.35 2.71
N THR A 3 -1.34 10.47 1.90
CA THR A 3 -2.25 9.36 1.57
C THR A 3 -1.53 8.13 1.02
N VAL A 4 -0.58 8.29 0.10
CA VAL A 4 0.15 7.15 -0.50
C VAL A 4 0.95 6.42 0.56
N LEU A 5 1.69 7.15 1.39
CA LEU A 5 2.48 6.56 2.47
C LEU A 5 1.58 5.82 3.48
N THR A 6 0.46 6.44 3.89
CA THR A 6 -0.47 5.83 4.84
C THR A 6 -1.10 4.56 4.29
N GLU A 7 -1.54 4.55 3.03
CA GLU A 7 -2.13 3.35 2.42
C GLU A 7 -1.11 2.22 2.28
N LEU A 8 0.10 2.51 1.80
CA LEU A 8 1.16 1.50 1.67
C LEU A 8 1.61 0.97 3.04
N PHE A 9 1.74 1.84 4.03
CA PHE A 9 2.12 1.45 5.39
C PHE A 9 1.04 0.58 6.04
N ASN A 10 -0.23 0.97 5.93
CA ASN A 10 -1.33 0.19 6.49
C ASN A 10 -1.39 -1.20 5.85
N ASN A 11 -1.16 -1.31 4.54
CA ASN A 11 -1.11 -2.62 3.89
C ASN A 11 0.07 -3.47 4.38
N ALA A 12 1.26 -2.88 4.46
CA ALA A 12 2.47 -3.55 4.94
C ALA A 12 2.30 -4.03 6.40
N LEU A 13 1.78 -3.18 7.29
CA LEU A 13 1.54 -3.53 8.67
C LEU A 13 0.40 -4.55 8.82
N ASP A 14 -0.78 -4.23 8.30
CA ASP A 14 -1.96 -5.05 8.55
C ASP A 14 -1.86 -6.41 7.88
N HIS A 15 -1.49 -6.45 6.61
CA HIS A 15 -1.50 -7.68 5.81
C HIS A 15 -0.15 -8.38 5.84
N GLY A 16 0.94 -7.61 5.77
CA GLY A 16 2.30 -8.17 5.81
C GLY A 16 2.68 -8.66 7.21
N VAL A 17 2.81 -7.72 8.15
CA VAL A 17 3.31 -8.03 9.50
C VAL A 17 2.26 -8.74 10.35
N LEU A 18 1.02 -8.25 10.36
CA LEU A 18 -0.03 -8.78 11.21
C LEU A 18 -0.84 -9.90 10.55
N GLY A 19 -0.71 -10.14 9.24
CA GLY A 19 -1.43 -11.20 8.53
C GLY A 19 -2.96 -11.06 8.58
N LEU A 20 -3.48 -9.86 8.78
CA LEU A 20 -4.91 -9.60 8.84
C LEU A 20 -5.54 -9.88 7.47
N ASP A 21 -6.75 -10.45 7.48
CA ASP A 21 -7.48 -10.68 6.23
C ASP A 21 -8.19 -9.40 5.77
N SER A 22 -8.03 -9.06 4.50
CA SER A 22 -8.69 -7.91 3.85
C SER A 22 -10.23 -8.00 3.86
N SER A 23 -10.79 -9.20 3.98
CA SER A 23 -12.24 -9.47 4.05
C SER A 23 -12.90 -8.98 5.33
N LEU A 24 -12.14 -8.69 6.39
CA LEU A 24 -12.67 -8.16 7.65
C LEU A 24 -13.20 -6.72 7.55
N LYS A 25 -12.90 -6.00 6.46
CA LYS A 25 -13.31 -4.59 6.24
C LYS A 25 -14.63 -4.43 5.46
N GLN A 26 -15.47 -5.46 5.34
CA GLN A 26 -16.61 -5.46 4.39
C GLN A 26 -17.93 -4.86 4.90
N ASP A 27 -18.14 -4.65 6.21
CA ASP A 27 -19.35 -4.03 6.76
C ASP A 27 -19.10 -3.26 8.07
N GLY A 28 -20.12 -2.56 8.59
CA GLY A 28 -20.02 -1.72 9.78
C GLY A 28 -19.65 -2.46 11.06
N GLU A 29 -20.08 -3.72 11.22
CA GLU A 29 -19.65 -4.60 12.32
C GLU A 29 -18.23 -5.15 12.10
N GLY A 30 -17.81 -5.34 10.85
CA GLY A 30 -16.48 -5.76 10.46
C GLY A 30 -15.37 -4.79 10.86
N PHE A 31 -15.66 -3.48 10.89
CA PHE A 31 -14.68 -2.48 11.32
C PHE A 31 -14.25 -2.63 12.78
N GLU A 32 -15.19 -2.86 13.70
CA GLU A 32 -14.87 -3.06 15.11
C GLU A 32 -14.05 -4.35 15.29
N ARG A 33 -14.47 -5.43 14.63
CA ARG A 33 -13.75 -6.71 14.64
C ARG A 33 -12.34 -6.58 14.09
N TYR A 34 -12.18 -5.91 12.95
CA TYR A 34 -10.88 -5.61 12.36
C TYR A 34 -9.99 -4.81 13.32
N TYR A 35 -10.53 -3.78 13.97
CA TYR A 35 -9.74 -2.95 14.89
C TYR A 35 -9.31 -3.73 16.14
N ASN A 36 -10.22 -4.49 16.74
CA ASN A 36 -9.91 -5.35 17.88
C ASN A 36 -8.86 -6.40 17.53
N GLU A 37 -9.00 -7.05 16.37
CA GLU A 37 -8.04 -8.05 15.91
C GLU A 37 -6.67 -7.43 15.62
N ARG A 38 -6.63 -6.23 15.03
CA ARG A 38 -5.39 -5.47 14.80
C ARG A 38 -4.67 -5.18 16.12
N GLN A 39 -5.39 -4.67 17.13
CA GLN A 39 -4.82 -4.42 18.45
C GLN A 39 -4.30 -5.70 19.10
N ARG A 40 -5.08 -6.79 19.03
CA ARG A 40 -4.70 -8.09 19.59
C ARG A 40 -3.42 -8.63 18.96
N ARG A 41 -3.30 -8.59 17.64
CA ARG A 41 -2.10 -9.09 16.93
C ARG A 41 -0.89 -8.20 17.17
N LEU A 42 -1.09 -6.89 17.23
CA LEU A 42 -0.02 -5.95 17.53
C LEU A 42 0.53 -6.15 18.96
N ALA A 43 -0.35 -6.37 19.94
CA ALA A 43 0.04 -6.64 21.32
C ALA A 43 0.78 -7.99 21.49
N ALA A 44 0.50 -8.95 20.61
CA ALA A 44 1.14 -10.28 20.61
C ALA A 44 2.35 -10.37 19.67
N LEU A 45 2.72 -9.28 18.99
CA LEU A 45 3.79 -9.29 18.00
C LEU A 45 5.16 -9.36 18.69
N ASP A 46 5.85 -10.48 18.50
CA ASP A 46 7.21 -10.69 19.01
C ASP A 46 8.26 -10.02 18.11
N SER A 47 8.10 -10.15 16.79
CA SER A 47 8.99 -9.55 15.80
C SER A 47 8.26 -9.24 14.50
N GLY A 48 8.79 -8.27 13.77
CA GLY A 48 8.28 -7.85 12.46
C GLY A 48 8.84 -6.48 12.09
N TYR A 49 8.82 -6.15 10.81
CA TYR A 49 9.26 -4.83 10.34
C TYR A 49 8.42 -4.32 9.18
N VAL A 50 8.41 -3.00 9.05
CA VAL A 50 8.04 -2.27 7.84
C VAL A 50 9.18 -1.31 7.52
N HIS A 51 9.84 -1.51 6.38
CA HIS A 51 10.94 -0.69 5.89
C HIS A 51 10.44 0.28 4.82
N LEU A 52 10.58 1.58 5.11
CA LEU A 52 10.27 2.66 4.18
C LEU A 52 11.56 3.22 3.59
N SER A 53 11.68 3.18 2.26
CA SER A 53 12.69 3.94 1.52
C SER A 53 11.99 5.01 0.69
N VAL A 54 12.48 6.25 0.78
CA VAL A 54 12.01 7.36 -0.03
C VAL A 54 13.19 7.98 -0.75
N ARG A 55 13.09 8.10 -2.06
CA ARG A 55 14.06 8.80 -2.90
C ARG A 55 13.38 9.90 -3.68
N LEU A 56 13.95 11.09 -3.62
CA LEU A 56 13.57 12.22 -4.44
C LEU A 56 14.49 12.27 -5.67
N VAL A 57 13.91 12.42 -6.85
CA VAL A 57 14.61 12.67 -8.09
C VAL A 57 14.13 14.01 -8.61
N ASP A 58 14.98 15.02 -8.46
CA ASP A 58 14.67 16.38 -8.87
C ASP A 58 14.82 16.54 -10.39
N MET A 59 13.89 17.28 -10.96
CA MET A 59 13.88 17.72 -12.35
C MET A 59 13.55 19.23 -12.36
N ASN A 60 13.88 19.95 -13.44
CA ASN A 60 13.81 21.41 -13.45
C ASN A 60 12.49 22.04 -12.94
N LYS A 61 11.33 21.43 -13.23
CA LYS A 61 10.00 21.94 -12.84
C LYS A 61 9.17 20.95 -12.02
N GLY A 62 9.83 20.05 -11.30
CA GLY A 62 9.17 18.99 -10.55
C GLY A 62 10.07 17.78 -10.40
N GLY A 63 9.49 16.59 -10.35
CA GLY A 63 10.30 15.37 -10.33
C GLY A 63 9.51 14.17 -9.87
N HIS A 64 10.24 13.17 -9.42
CA HIS A 64 9.68 11.91 -8.96
C HIS A 64 10.02 11.67 -7.50
N ILE A 65 9.02 11.13 -6.81
CA ILE A 65 9.17 10.57 -5.46
C ILE A 65 9.02 9.07 -5.63
N LEU A 66 10.12 8.35 -5.43
CA LEU A 66 10.14 6.89 -5.44
C LEU A 66 9.97 6.43 -4.00
N ILE A 67 8.87 5.74 -3.74
CA ILE A 67 8.51 5.20 -2.43
C ILE A 67 8.62 3.69 -2.54
N GLN A 68 9.44 3.08 -1.69
CA GLN A 68 9.48 1.64 -1.50
C GLN A 68 9.00 1.34 -0.08
N MET A 69 8.02 0.45 0.03
CA MET A 69 7.59 -0.14 1.28
C MET A 69 7.85 -1.63 1.23
N GLU A 70 8.53 -2.17 2.23
CA GLU A 70 8.81 -3.60 2.37
C GLU A 70 8.45 -4.07 3.77
N ASP A 71 7.85 -5.24 3.90
CA ASP A 71 7.48 -5.82 5.18
C ASP A 71 8.04 -7.23 5.39
N SER A 72 8.03 -7.67 6.65
CA SER A 72 8.51 -9.00 7.05
C SER A 72 7.52 -10.14 6.76
N GLY A 73 6.38 -9.86 6.13
CA GLY A 73 5.36 -10.85 5.82
C GLY A 73 5.77 -11.81 4.70
N ALA A 74 4.95 -12.85 4.50
CA ALA A 74 5.20 -13.88 3.50
C ALA A 74 5.02 -13.39 2.04
N GLY A 75 4.48 -12.19 1.84
CA GLY A 75 4.06 -11.71 0.54
C GLY A 75 2.75 -12.33 0.06
N PHE A 76 2.36 -12.00 -1.17
CA PHE A 76 1.12 -12.45 -1.79
C PHE A 76 1.26 -12.47 -3.31
N ASP A 77 0.42 -13.26 -3.99
CA ASP A 77 0.33 -13.25 -5.44
C ASP A 77 -0.39 -11.98 -5.93
N TRP A 78 0.40 -10.93 -6.14
CA TRP A 78 -0.06 -9.64 -6.65
C TRP A 78 -0.43 -9.68 -8.13
N ARG A 79 0.02 -10.68 -8.89
CA ARG A 79 -0.31 -10.81 -10.32
C ARG A 79 -1.79 -11.13 -10.47
N ALA A 80 -2.29 -12.09 -9.69
CA ALA A 80 -3.72 -12.40 -9.64
C ALA A 80 -4.58 -11.18 -9.25
N GLU A 81 -4.04 -10.25 -8.45
CA GLU A 81 -4.73 -9.04 -8.02
C GLU A 81 -4.67 -7.90 -9.06
N LEU A 82 -3.66 -7.86 -9.95
CA LEU A 82 -3.61 -6.93 -11.07
C LEU A 82 -4.60 -7.25 -12.18
N PHE A 83 -4.87 -8.53 -12.41
CA PHE A 83 -5.78 -8.99 -13.47
C PHE A 83 -7.26 -8.93 -13.07
N ARG A 84 -7.57 -8.73 -11.78
CA ARG A 84 -8.96 -8.52 -11.30
C ARG A 84 -9.33 -7.05 -11.43
N SER A 85 -10.44 -6.78 -12.12
CA SER A 85 -10.96 -5.44 -12.39
C SER A 85 -11.27 -4.66 -11.10
N ALA A 86 -10.99 -3.35 -11.12
CA ALA A 86 -11.18 -2.44 -10.00
C ALA A 86 -12.65 -2.26 -9.53
N ASP A 87 -13.61 -2.84 -10.26
CA ASP A 87 -15.06 -2.70 -10.02
C ASP A 87 -15.62 -3.54 -8.87
N GLU A 88 -14.85 -4.49 -8.33
CA GLU A 88 -15.29 -5.27 -7.16
C GLU A 88 -14.97 -4.49 -5.88
N GLY A 89 -15.93 -3.67 -5.44
CA GLY A 89 -15.87 -2.63 -4.40
C GLY A 89 -15.48 -3.05 -2.97
N THR A 90 -14.37 -3.76 -2.83
CA THR A 90 -13.79 -4.19 -1.56
C THR A 90 -12.97 -3.06 -0.95
N TYR A 91 -13.13 -2.77 0.35
CA TYR A 91 -12.46 -1.64 1.01
C TYR A 91 -10.93 -1.70 0.93
N SER A 92 -10.33 -2.89 0.99
CA SER A 92 -8.88 -3.08 0.79
C SER A 92 -8.40 -2.66 -0.60
N ARG A 93 -9.25 -2.84 -1.62
CA ARG A 93 -8.95 -2.48 -3.02
C ARG A 93 -9.06 -0.98 -3.27
N ARG A 94 -9.84 -0.25 -2.46
CA ARG A 94 -9.95 1.21 -2.55
C ARG A 94 -8.61 1.90 -2.24
N GLY A 95 -7.89 1.42 -1.22
CA GLY A 95 -6.59 1.99 -0.83
C GLY A 95 -5.56 1.92 -1.95
N ILE A 96 -5.33 0.73 -2.50
CA ILE A 96 -4.40 0.56 -3.65
C ILE A 96 -4.94 1.20 -4.93
N GLY A 97 -6.26 1.21 -5.15
CA GLY A 97 -6.88 1.96 -6.23
C GLY A 97 -6.58 3.45 -6.16
N LEU A 98 -6.61 4.04 -4.97
CA LEU A 98 -6.25 5.44 -4.75
C LEU A 98 -4.76 5.69 -4.98
N VAL A 99 -3.88 4.79 -4.53
CA VAL A 99 -2.44 4.89 -4.82
C VAL A 99 -2.17 4.85 -6.33
N ARG A 100 -2.85 3.97 -7.08
CA ARG A 100 -2.77 3.91 -8.56
C ARG A 100 -3.22 5.20 -9.24
N GLN A 101 -4.16 5.94 -8.66
CA GLN A 101 -4.61 7.23 -9.19
C GLN A 101 -3.64 8.37 -8.87
N LEU A 102 -2.93 8.28 -7.73
CA LEU A 102 -2.04 9.34 -7.24
C LEU A 102 -0.60 9.21 -7.74
N CYS A 103 -0.18 8.03 -8.18
CA CYS A 103 1.18 7.73 -8.62
C CYS A 103 1.19 7.31 -10.09
N GLU A 104 2.30 7.59 -10.78
CA GLU A 104 2.49 7.21 -12.19
C GLU A 104 2.61 5.70 -12.36
N SER A 105 3.19 5.02 -11.36
CA SER A 105 3.24 3.56 -11.34
C SER A 105 3.24 3.01 -9.92
N ILE A 106 2.78 1.76 -9.79
CA ILE A 106 2.91 0.91 -8.62
C ILE A 106 3.32 -0.48 -9.08
N THR A 107 4.38 -1.03 -8.49
CA THR A 107 4.92 -2.35 -8.83
C THR A 107 5.15 -3.13 -7.56
N TYR A 108 4.72 -4.38 -7.53
CA TYR A 108 5.07 -5.31 -6.46
C TYR A 108 6.22 -6.20 -6.90
N ARG A 109 7.12 -6.55 -5.98
CA ARG A 109 8.22 -7.48 -6.21
C ARG A 109 7.92 -8.80 -5.54
N GLU A 110 8.34 -9.90 -6.14
CA GLU A 110 8.26 -11.23 -5.51
C GLU A 110 9.02 -11.23 -4.16
N PRO A 111 8.48 -11.86 -3.11
CA PRO A 111 7.25 -12.68 -3.05
C PRO A 111 5.93 -11.90 -2.88
N GLY A 112 5.95 -10.55 -2.94
CA GLY A 112 4.77 -9.68 -2.82
C GLY A 112 4.75 -8.82 -1.56
N ASN A 113 5.77 -8.94 -0.71
CA ASN A 113 5.96 -8.15 0.52
C ASN A 113 6.73 -6.84 0.27
N ARG A 114 6.97 -6.48 -1.00
CA ARG A 114 7.65 -5.23 -1.37
C ARG A 114 6.88 -4.54 -2.48
N VAL A 115 6.59 -3.27 -2.27
CA VAL A 115 5.87 -2.40 -3.21
C VAL A 115 6.70 -1.14 -3.49
N GLU A 116 6.78 -0.79 -4.77
CA GLU A 116 7.44 0.40 -5.29
C GLU A 116 6.39 1.29 -5.96
N ALA A 117 6.25 2.52 -5.49
CA ALA A 117 5.37 3.53 -6.09
C ALA A 117 6.21 4.71 -6.59
N VAL A 118 5.96 5.13 -7.83
CA VAL A 118 6.60 6.31 -8.43
C VAL A 118 5.55 7.39 -8.59
N CYS A 119 5.66 8.47 -7.83
CA CYS A 119 4.68 9.55 -7.82
C CYS A 119 5.34 10.84 -8.30
N ARG A 120 4.71 11.54 -9.25
CA ARG A 120 5.23 12.81 -9.76
C ARG A 120 4.82 13.97 -8.86
N TRP A 121 5.71 14.93 -8.70
CA TRP A 121 5.45 16.22 -8.09
C TRP A 121 5.92 17.35 -9.00
N GLY A 122 5.47 18.58 -8.73
CA GLY A 122 5.71 19.75 -9.58
C GLY A 122 4.63 19.97 -10.64
N ASP A 123 4.85 20.95 -11.51
CA ASP A 123 3.78 21.47 -12.36
C ASP A 123 3.32 20.46 -13.41
N LYS A 124 2.00 20.39 -13.59
CA LYS A 124 1.33 19.53 -14.58
C LYS A 124 1.50 20.00 -16.03
N GLN A 125 2.30 21.02 -16.31
CA GLN A 125 2.42 21.63 -17.65
C GLN A 125 3.82 21.51 -18.23
N ALA A 126 4.03 20.43 -18.98
CA ALA A 126 4.89 20.37 -20.16
C ALA A 126 4.44 19.17 -20.98
N ARG A 127 3.25 19.28 -21.59
CA ARG A 127 2.96 18.54 -22.81
C ARG A 127 3.13 19.60 -23.91
N GLU A 128 4.21 19.48 -24.66
CA GLU A 128 4.35 20.13 -25.97
C GLU A 128 3.31 19.57 -26.93
#